data_AF-A0A353YG61-F1
#
_entry.id   AF-A0A353YG61-F1
#
_cell.length_a   1.000
_cell.length_b   1.000
_cell.length_c   1.000
_cell.angle_alpha   90.00
_cell.angle_beta   90.00
_cell.angle_gamma   90.00
#
_symmetry.space_group_name_H-M   'P 1'
#
loop_
_entity.id
_entity.type
_entity.pdbx_description
1 polymer ?
#
loop_
_entity_poly.entity_id
_entity_poly.type
_entity_poly.pdbx_seq_one_letter_code
_entity_poly.pdbx_strand_id
1 'polypeptide(L)'
;MTSQTLIVWGLYLASFFSLATTQIIGLIIAYVKRSDAAGTPFESHMIYAIRTFWIGLGIGLIGLILSVVGIGVVVLIGLIIWQLYRIIRGLIRALDGQPIEDPLSWL
;
A
#
# COMPACT_ATOMS: atom_id res chain seq x y z
N MET A 1 -3.78 -1.63 -17.96
CA MET A 1 -2.99 -1.39 -16.72
C MET A 1 -3.74 -0.54 -15.70
N THR A 2 -4.48 0.50 -16.12
CA THR A 2 -5.30 1.34 -15.22
C THR A 2 -6.26 0.55 -14.33
N SER A 3 -7.11 -0.32 -14.92
CA SER A 3 -8.11 -1.08 -14.15
C SER A 3 -7.49 -1.99 -13.07
N GLN A 4 -6.36 -2.62 -13.37
CA GLN A 4 -5.65 -3.46 -12.40
C GLN A 4 -5.05 -2.63 -11.26
N THR A 5 -4.54 -1.44 -11.57
CA THR A 5 -4.01 -0.52 -10.56
C THR A 5 -5.12 -0.03 -9.63
N LEU A 6 -6.29 0.30 -10.17
CA LEU A 6 -7.46 0.66 -9.37
C LEU A 6 -7.93 -0.51 -8.48
N ILE A 7 -7.91 -1.74 -8.98
CA ILE A 7 -8.21 -2.94 -8.19
C ILE A 7 -7.22 -3.09 -7.03
N VAL A 8 -5.91 -2.92 -7.27
CA VAL A 8 -4.90 -2.99 -6.20
C VAL A 8 -5.18 -1.97 -5.09
N TRP A 9 -5.41 -0.71 -5.44
CA TRP A 9 -5.71 0.33 -4.44
C TRP A 9 -7.06 0.14 -3.75
N GLY A 10 -8.08 -0.32 -4.49
CA GLY A 10 -9.38 -0.68 -3.92
C GLY A 10 -9.29 -1.82 -2.91
N LEU A 11 -8.50 -2.86 -3.22
CA LEU A 11 -8.26 -3.99 -2.30
C LEU A 11 -7.47 -3.57 -1.06
N TYR A 12 -6.53 -2.64 -1.21
CA TYR A 12 -5.80 -2.05 -0.08
C TYR A 12 -6.72 -1.20 0.80
N LEU A 13 -7.62 -0.42 0.22
CA LEU A 13 -8.61 0.34 0.98
C LEU A 13 -9.64 -0.57 1.68
N ALA A 14 -10.08 -1.65 1.02
CA ALA A 14 -10.97 -2.64 1.62
C ALA A 14 -10.30 -3.42 2.78
N SER A 15 -8.97 -3.37 2.88
CA SER A 15 -8.22 -4.16 3.87
C SER A 15 -8.44 -3.71 5.31
N PHE A 16 -8.87 -2.47 5.51
CA PHE A 16 -9.28 -1.94 6.82
C PHE A 16 -10.52 -2.67 7.38
N PHE A 17 -11.32 -3.32 6.54
CA PHE A 17 -12.50 -4.08 6.94
C PHE A 17 -12.29 -5.60 6.94
N SER A 18 -11.17 -6.09 6.40
CA SER A 18 -10.91 -7.53 6.19
C SER A 18 -9.73 -8.06 7.01
N LEU A 19 -9.29 -7.33 8.03
CA LEU A 19 -8.07 -7.64 8.82
C LEU A 19 -6.87 -7.91 7.88
N ALA A 20 -6.60 -6.99 6.94
CA ALA A 20 -5.52 -7.07 5.96
C ALA A 20 -5.61 -8.19 4.89
N THR A 21 -6.63 -9.05 4.93
CA THR A 21 -6.75 -10.19 3.99
C THR A 21 -6.80 -9.73 2.53
N THR A 22 -7.61 -8.71 2.22
CA THR A 22 -7.69 -8.19 0.85
C THR A 22 -6.41 -7.47 0.42
N GLN A 23 -5.61 -6.95 1.36
CA GLN A 23 -4.32 -6.35 1.05
C GLN A 23 -3.34 -7.37 0.47
N ILE A 24 -3.38 -8.61 0.95
CA ILE A 24 -2.54 -9.70 0.42
C ILE A 24 -2.93 -10.01 -1.03
N ILE A 25 -4.22 -10.02 -1.36
CA ILE A 25 -4.69 -10.20 -2.75
C ILE A 25 -4.15 -9.07 -3.64
N GLY A 26 -4.26 -7.81 -3.19
CA GLY A 26 -3.72 -6.66 -3.90
C GLY A 26 -2.20 -6.74 -4.10
N LEU A 27 -1.46 -7.23 -3.10
CA LEU A 27 -0.01 -7.44 -3.18
C LEU A 27 0.35 -8.47 -4.25
N ILE A 28 -0.36 -9.59 -4.29
CA ILE A 28 -0.15 -10.64 -5.29
C ILE A 28 -0.37 -10.07 -6.69
N ILE A 29 -1.47 -9.34 -6.90
CA ILE A 29 -1.75 -8.66 -8.18
C ILE A 29 -0.62 -7.70 -8.53
N ALA A 30 -0.14 -6.91 -7.56
CA ALA A 30 0.94 -5.95 -7.78
C ALA A 30 2.23 -6.63 -8.24
N TYR A 31 2.61 -7.76 -7.64
CA TYR A 31 3.77 -8.54 -8.10
C TYR A 31 3.56 -9.15 -9.49
N VAL A 32 2.41 -9.79 -9.72
CA VAL A 32 2.09 -10.44 -11.00
C VAL A 32 2.04 -9.44 -12.16
N LYS A 33 1.51 -8.23 -11.91
CA LYS A 33 1.35 -7.19 -12.94
C LYS A 33 2.52 -6.23 -13.06
N ARG A 34 3.53 -6.33 -12.20
CA ARG A 34 4.68 -5.43 -12.22
C ARG A 34 5.44 -5.47 -13.54
N SER A 35 5.71 -6.66 -14.08
CA SER A 35 6.40 -6.82 -15.37
C SER A 35 5.57 -6.27 -16.52
N ASP A 36 4.26 -6.51 -16.51
CA ASP A 36 3.32 -6.05 -17.54
C ASP A 36 3.18 -4.53 -17.54
N ALA A 37 3.41 -3.88 -16.40
CA ALA A 37 3.35 -2.44 -16.23
C ALA A 37 4.66 -1.73 -16.64
N ALA A 38 5.74 -2.46 -16.94
CA ALA A 38 7.05 -1.89 -17.22
C ALA A 38 7.03 -0.85 -18.34
N GLY A 39 7.67 0.30 -18.11
CA GLY A 39 7.69 1.40 -19.08
C GLY A 39 6.36 2.17 -19.20
N THR A 40 5.37 1.85 -18.36
CA THR A 40 4.11 2.61 -18.23
C THR A 40 4.10 3.40 -16.92
N PRO A 41 3.26 4.44 -16.78
CA PRO A 41 3.07 5.14 -15.51
C PRO A 41 2.71 4.22 -14.33
N PHE A 42 2.07 3.08 -14.62
CA PHE A 42 1.56 2.13 -13.63
C PHE A 42 2.64 1.24 -13.00
N GLU A 43 3.85 1.16 -13.57
CA GLU A 43 4.98 0.45 -12.96
C GLU A 43 5.27 1.00 -11.56
N SER A 44 5.30 2.33 -11.46
CA SER A 44 5.53 3.06 -10.21
C SER A 44 4.48 2.74 -9.15
N HIS A 45 3.22 2.53 -9.55
CA HIS A 45 2.16 2.12 -8.62
C HIS A 45 2.37 0.71 -8.09
N MET A 46 2.80 -0.24 -8.91
CA MET A 46 3.05 -1.61 -8.46
C MET A 46 4.19 -1.64 -7.43
N ILE A 47 5.27 -0.90 -7.70
CA ILE A 47 6.39 -0.74 -6.75
C ILE A 47 5.92 -0.08 -5.45
N TYR A 48 5.16 1.02 -5.56
CA TYR A 48 4.67 1.79 -4.43
C TYR A 48 3.70 0.98 -3.56
N ALA A 49 2.81 0.17 -4.16
CA ALA A 49 1.91 -0.75 -3.46
C ALA A 49 2.67 -1.85 -2.73
N ILE A 50 3.59 -2.55 -3.41
CA ILE A 50 4.44 -3.59 -2.81
C ILE A 50 5.19 -3.06 -1.59
N ARG A 51 5.80 -1.87 -1.70
CA ARG A 51 6.51 -1.22 -0.58
C ARG A 51 5.57 -0.87 0.57
N THR A 52 4.39 -0.34 0.27
CA THR A 52 3.38 -0.01 1.28
C THR A 52 3.03 -1.23 2.14
N PHE A 53 2.84 -2.39 1.51
CA PHE A 53 2.58 -3.63 2.24
C PHE A 53 3.75 -4.02 3.16
N TRP A 54 4.98 -4.09 2.65
CA TRP A 54 6.12 -4.57 3.45
C TRP A 54 6.52 -3.61 4.57
N ILE A 55 6.47 -2.31 4.30
CA ILE A 55 6.69 -1.29 5.34
C ILE A 55 5.59 -1.39 6.39
N GLY A 56 4.33 -1.51 5.97
CA GLY A 56 3.20 -1.63 6.87
C GLY A 56 3.25 -2.89 7.73
N LEU A 57 3.64 -4.04 7.15
CA LEU A 57 3.84 -5.28 7.87
C LEU A 57 4.98 -5.14 8.90
N GLY A 58 6.13 -4.57 8.49
CA GLY A 58 7.26 -4.37 9.39
C GLY A 58 6.94 -3.46 10.57
N ILE A 59 6.40 -2.27 10.30
CA ILE A 59 5.98 -1.32 11.34
C ILE A 59 4.85 -1.90 12.20
N GLY A 60 3.92 -2.63 11.59
CA GLY A 60 2.81 -3.27 12.29
C GLY A 60 3.28 -4.32 13.29
N LEU A 61 4.22 -5.19 12.90
CA LEU A 61 4.83 -6.17 13.80
C LEU A 61 5.59 -5.48 14.94
N ILE A 62 6.36 -4.43 14.65
CA ILE A 62 7.05 -3.63 15.69
C ILE A 62 6.04 -2.99 16.65
N GLY A 63 4.97 -2.40 16.12
CA GLY A 63 3.90 -1.80 16.91
C GLY A 63 3.18 -2.81 17.80
N LEU A 64 2.91 -4.02 17.30
CA LEU A 64 2.34 -5.11 18.10
C LEU A 64 3.26 -5.51 19.27
N ILE A 65 4.56 -5.67 19.01
CA ILE A 65 5.55 -5.99 20.07
C ILE A 65 5.60 -4.87 21.11
N LEU A 66 5.68 -3.61 20.67
CA LEU A 66 5.72 -2.45 21.57
C LEU A 66 4.41 -2.22 22.33
N SER A 67 3.31 -2.83 21.91
CA SER A 67 2.01 -2.70 22.60
C SER A 67 2.02 -3.37 23.97
N VAL A 68 2.95 -4.32 24.22
CA VAL A 68 3.17 -4.93 25.54
C VAL A 68 3.50 -3.88 26.62
N VAL A 69 4.16 -2.78 26.22
CA VAL A 69 4.51 -1.66 27.11
C VAL A 69 3.66 -0.39 26.82
N GLY A 70 2.54 -0.54 26.10
CA GLY A 70 1.60 0.54 25.78
C GLY A 70 1.99 1.45 24.61
N ILE A 71 3.29 1.66 24.36
CA ILE A 71 3.80 2.57 23.31
C ILE A 71 3.34 2.14 21.90
N GLY A 72 3.19 0.83 21.69
CA GLY A 72 2.80 0.28 20.40
C GLY A 72 1.46 0.79 19.86
N VAL A 73 0.52 1.19 20.72
CA VAL A 73 -0.77 1.74 20.28
C VAL A 73 -0.58 3.02 19.46
N VAL A 74 0.32 3.91 19.89
CA VAL A 74 0.64 5.15 19.18
C VAL A 74 1.28 4.84 17.82
N VAL A 75 2.18 3.86 17.78
CA VAL A 75 2.83 3.40 16.54
C VAL A 75 1.80 2.86 15.54
N LEU A 76 0.85 2.05 16.01
CA LEU A 76 -0.20 1.46 15.17
C LEU A 76 -1.18 2.51 14.63
N ILE A 77 -1.53 3.53 15.44
CA ILE A 77 -2.35 4.66 14.97
C ILE A 77 -1.60 5.44 13.88
N GLY A 78 -0.32 5.75 14.10
CA GLY A 78 0.52 6.42 13.11
C GLY A 78 0.61 5.62 11.81
N LEU A 79 0.75 4.30 11.91
CA LEU A 79 0.77 3.39 10.77
C LEU A 79 -0.55 3.43 9.97
N ILE A 80 -1.70 3.47 10.64
CA ILE A 80 -3.01 3.57 9.96
C ILE A 80 -3.10 4.86 9.14
N ILE A 81 -2.73 6.00 9.74
CA ILE A 81 -2.74 7.31 9.06
C ILE A 81 -1.79 7.29 7.85
N TRP A 82 -0.58 6.77 8.05
CA TRP A 82 0.42 6.63 7.00
C TRP A 82 -0.07 5.74 5.85
N GLN A 83 -0.66 4.58 6.14
CA GLN A 83 -1.21 3.71 5.10
C GLN A 83 -2.36 4.36 4.34
N LEU A 84 -3.28 5.04 5.03
CA LEU A 84 -4.39 5.75 4.38
C LEU A 84 -3.87 6.81 3.40
N TYR A 85 -2.87 7.59 3.82
CA TYR A 85 -2.23 8.58 2.94
C TYR A 85 -1.69 7.93 1.66
N ARG A 86 -0.90 6.85 1.78
CA ARG A 86 -0.33 6.15 0.61
C ARG A 86 -1.39 5.59 -0.31
N ILE A 87 -2.41 4.95 0.28
CA ILE A 87 -3.49 4.32 -0.47
C ILE A 87 -4.30 5.37 -1.25
N ILE A 88 -4.65 6.48 -0.59
CA ILE A 88 -5.41 7.58 -1.22
C ILE A 88 -4.56 8.24 -2.31
N ARG A 89 -3.28 8.54 -2.04
CA ARG A 89 -2.35 9.10 -3.03
C ARG A 89 -2.24 8.19 -4.25
N GLY A 90 -2.05 6.89 -4.03
CA GLY A 90 -1.95 5.88 -5.09
C GLY A 90 -3.23 5.76 -5.90
N LEU A 91 -4.40 5.80 -5.25
CA LEU A 91 -5.70 5.73 -5.90
C LEU A 91 -5.96 6.97 -6.78
N ILE A 92 -5.76 8.18 -6.25
CA ILE A 92 -5.97 9.43 -6.99
C ILE A 92 -5.07 9.47 -8.23
N ARG A 93 -3.77 9.22 -8.06
CA ARG A 93 -2.82 9.21 -9.19
C ARG A 93 -3.19 8.17 -10.25
N ALA A 94 -3.68 7.00 -9.83
CA ALA A 94 -4.12 5.96 -10.75
C ALA A 94 -5.39 6.36 -11.53
N LEU A 95 -6.32 7.07 -10.88
CA LEU A 95 -7.51 7.63 -11.53
C LEU A 95 -7.14 8.70 -12.55
N ASP A 96 -6.15 9.54 -12.24
CA ASP A 96 -5.63 10.58 -13.12
C ASP A 96 -4.72 10.03 -14.23
N GLY A 97 -4.43 8.73 -14.23
CA GLY A 97 -3.48 8.09 -15.16
C GLY A 97 -2.04 8.57 -15.01
N GLN A 98 -1.69 9.15 -13.86
CA GLN A 98 -0.39 9.73 -13.56
C GLN A 98 0.50 8.74 -12.80
N PRO A 99 1.83 8.77 -12.98
CA PRO A 99 2.72 7.94 -12.17
C PRO A 99 2.81 8.43 -10.72
N ILE A 100 3.29 7.55 -9.85
CA ILE A 100 3.91 7.93 -8.59
C ILE A 100 5.32 8.49 -8.91
N GLU A 101 5.56 9.76 -8.61
CA GLU A 101 6.84 10.44 -8.90
C GLU A 101 8.05 9.75 -8.26
N ASP A 102 7.95 9.45 -6.96
CA ASP A 102 8.97 8.70 -6.24
C ASP A 102 8.32 7.47 -5.57
N PRO A 103 8.34 6.31 -6.24
CA PRO A 103 7.76 5.09 -5.70
C PRO A 103 8.54 4.54 -4.49
N LEU A 104 9.79 4.98 -4.28
CA LEU A 104 10.66 4.56 -3.18
C LEU A 104 10.52 5.44 -1.94
N SER A 105 9.93 6.63 -2.08
CA SER A 105 9.66 7.55 -0.99
C SER A 105 8.92 6.88 0.18
N TRP A 106 9.08 7.48 1.36
CA TRP A 106 8.32 7.11 2.56
C TRP A 106 6.92 7.70 2.56
N LEU A 107 6.65 8.74 1.77
CA LEU A 107 5.35 9.39 1.68
C LEU A 107 4.56 8.78 0.53
#